data_AF-A0A3Q1GIK4-F1
#
_entry.id   AF-A0A3Q1GIK4-F1
#
_cell.length_a   1.000
_cell.length_b   1.000
_cell.length_c   1.000
_cell.angle_alpha   90.00
_cell.angle_beta   90.00
_cell.angle_gamma   90.00
#
_symmetry.space_group_name_H-M   'P 1'
#
loop_
_entity.id
_entity.type
_entity.pdbx_description
1 polymer ?
#
loop_
_entity_poly.entity_id
_entity_poly.type
_entity_poly.pdbx_seq_one_letter_code
_entity_poly.pdbx_strand_id
1 'polypeptide(L)' 'MESLRIVIQSTTAEEHYLPVAHTCYNLLDMPRYQTKEILCRRLTQAVEQYEGFSLV' A
#
# COMPACT_ATOMS: atom_id res chain seq x y z
N MET A 1 -23.66 -5.42 11.51
CA MET A 1 -22.63 -5.52 10.46
C MET A 1 -21.29 -5.57 11.18
N GLU A 2 -20.53 -6.63 11.00
CA GLU A 2 -19.16 -6.69 11.52
C GLU A 2 -18.29 -5.69 10.75
N SER A 3 -17.49 -4.90 11.45
CA SER A 3 -16.53 -3.98 10.82
C SER A 3 -15.33 -4.76 10.30
N LEU A 4 -14.88 -4.45 9.08
CA LEU A 4 -13.65 -5.02 8.54
C LEU A 4 -12.45 -4.49 9.36
N ARG A 5 -11.69 -5.39 9.99
CA ARG A 5 -10.44 -5.03 10.65
C ARG A 5 -9.31 -5.06 9.62
N ILE A 6 -8.72 -3.89 9.37
CA ILE A 6 -7.53 -3.75 8.52
C ILE A 6 -6.29 -3.71 9.43
N VAL A 7 -5.26 -4.46 9.05
CA VAL A 7 -3.94 -4.44 9.71
C VAL A 7 -2.98 -3.68 8.80
N ILE A 8 -2.20 -2.77 9.38
CA ILE A 8 -1.14 -2.03 8.66
C ILE A 8 0.20 -2.49 9.21
N GLN A 9 1.07 -3.00 8.34
CA GLN A 9 2.41 -3.47 8.69
C GLN A 9 3.46 -2.63 7.98
N SER A 10 4.49 -2.19 8.70
CA SER A 10 5.61 -1.49 8.07
C SER A 10 6.57 -2.49 7.42
N THR A 11 7.04 -2.20 6.21
CA THR A 11 8.06 -3.02 5.53
C THR A 11 9.45 -2.37 5.60
N THR A 12 10.48 -3.14 5.24
CA THR A 12 11.85 -2.65 5.03
C THR A 12 12.11 -2.20 3.58
N ALA A 13 11.05 -2.13 2.75
CA ALA A 13 11.18 -1.70 1.37
C ALA A 13 11.50 -0.20 1.29
N GLU A 14 12.21 0.19 0.25
CA GLU A 14 12.52 1.59 -0.02
C GLU A 14 11.26 2.42 -0.32
N GLU A 15 11.35 3.73 -0.11
CA GLU A 15 10.23 4.66 -0.26
C GLU A 15 9.74 4.86 -1.71
N HIS A 16 10.46 4.31 -2.69
CA HIS A 16 10.04 4.36 -4.07
C HIS A 16 9.01 3.28 -4.42
N TYR A 17 8.89 2.24 -3.60
CA TYR A 17 7.89 1.18 -3.75
C TYR A 17 6.49 1.65 -3.34
N LEU A 18 5.47 1.05 -3.97
CA LEU A 18 4.08 1.22 -3.61
C LEU A 18 3.69 0.27 -2.46
N PRO A 19 2.71 0.63 -1.61
CA PRO A 19 2.17 -0.29 -0.64
C PRO A 19 1.49 -1.48 -1.33
N VAL A 20 1.54 -2.64 -0.69
CA VAL A 20 0.99 -3.91 -1.21
C VAL A 20 -0.13 -4.38 -0.29
N ALA A 21 -1.25 -4.80 -0.87
CA ALA A 21 -2.38 -5.32 -0.12
C ALA A 21 -2.46 -6.84 -0.20
N HIS A 22 -2.53 -7.50 0.95
CA HIS A 22 -2.92 -8.90 1.06
C HIS A 22 -4.40 -8.99 1.45
N THR A 23 -5.26 -8.94 0.44
CA THR A 23 -6.72 -8.80 0.61
C THR A 23 -7.35 -9.99 1.35
N CYS A 24 -6.82 -11.21 1.22
CA CYS A 24 -7.27 -12.38 1.98
C CYS A 24 -7.12 -12.22 3.51
N TYR A 25 -6.24 -11.32 3.96
CA TYR A 25 -5.92 -11.11 5.37
C TYR A 25 -6.26 -9.69 5.86
N ASN A 26 -6.86 -8.85 5.01
CA ASN A 26 -7.07 -7.42 5.27
C ASN A 26 -5.79 -6.71 5.75
N LEU A 27 -4.64 -7.11 5.20
CA LEU A 27 -3.33 -6.60 5.57
C LEU A 27 -2.80 -5.65 4.48
N LEU A 28 -2.28 -4.51 4.91
CA LEU A 28 -1.62 -3.52 4.07
C LEU A 28 -0.16 -3.40 4.49
N ASP A 29 0.74 -3.88 3.63
CA ASP A 29 2.18 -3.72 3.78
C ASP A 29 2.60 -2.35 3.24
N MET A 30 3.15 -1.52 4.13
CA MET A 30 3.41 -0.12 3.90
C MET A 30 4.91 0.18 4.07
N PRO A 31 5.59 0.67 3.02
CA PRO A 31 6.93 1.22 3.16
C PRO A 31 6.94 2.40 4.14
N ARG A 32 8.07 2.62 4.82
CA ARG A 32 8.23 3.73 5.76
C ARG A 32 8.51 5.03 5.02
N TYR A 33 7.46 5.69 4.55
CA TYR A 33 7.57 7.00 3.90
C TYR A 33 8.00 8.10 4.89
N GLN A 34 8.97 8.92 4.50
CA GLN A 34 9.50 9.99 5.34
C GLN A 34 8.48 11.08 5.68
N THR A 35 7.54 11.37 4.76
CA THR A 35 6.57 12.44 4.93
C THR A 35 5.15 11.97 4.63
N LYS A 36 4.18 12.64 5.27
CA LYS A 36 2.75 12.41 5.02
C LYS A 36 2.38 12.65 3.55
N GLU A 37 3.02 13.62 2.90
CA GLU A 37 2.80 13.93 1.49
C GLU A 37 3.20 12.78 0.57
N ILE A 38 4.38 12.18 0.81
CA ILE A 38 4.83 10.99 0.08
C ILE A 38 3.87 9.82 0.34
N LEU A 39 3.47 9.59 1.59
CA LEU A 39 2.51 8.55 1.95
C LEU A 39 1.19 8.71 1.19
N CYS A 40 0.59 9.91 1.22
CA CYS A 40 -0.68 10.15 0.53
C CYS A 40 -0.53 9.91 -0.98
N ARG A 41 0.52 10.45 -1.61
CA ARG A 41 0.75 10.28 -3.04
C ARG A 41 0.92 8.80 -3.43
N ARG A 42 1.74 8.06 -2.71
CA ARG A 42 2.03 6.64 -2.99
C ARG A 42 0.83 5.74 -2.74
N LEU A 43 0.08 6.00 -1.67
CA LEU A 43 -1.13 5.25 -1.36
C LEU A 43 -2.23 5.50 -2.40
N THR A 44 -2.46 6.76 -2.79
CA THR A 44 -3.39 7.11 -3.86
C THR A 44 -3.00 6.41 -5.16
N GLN A 45 -1.72 6.49 -5.54
CA GLN A 45 -1.20 5.78 -6.71
C GLN A 45 -1.49 4.27 -6.63
N ALA A 46 -1.23 3.60 -5.51
CA ALA A 46 -1.45 2.17 -5.38
C ALA A 46 -2.93 1.74 -5.48
N VAL A 47 -3.86 2.61 -5.05
CA VAL A 47 -5.30 2.36 -5.17
C VAL A 47 -5.78 2.60 -6.60
N GLU A 48 -5.22 3.59 -7.29
CA GLU A 48 -5.58 3.94 -8.66
C GLU A 48 -4.92 3.03 -9.72
N GLN A 49 -3.80 2.39 -9.39
CA GLN A 49 -3.14 1.43 -10.29
C GLN A 49 -3.80 0.04 -10.20
N TYR A 50 -4.93 -0.12 -10.91
CA TYR A 50 -5.65 -1.40 -11.06
C TYR A 50 -5.22 -2.20 -12.30
N GLU A 51 -4.47 -1.61 -13.22
CA GLU A 51 -3.87 -2.32 -14.36
C GLU A 51 -2.54 -2.93 -13.90
N GLY A 52 -2.60 -4.19 -13.48
CA GLY A 52 -1.43 -4.97 -13.07
C GLY A 52 -0.44 -5.20 -14.22
N PHE A 53 0.86 -5.20 -13.86
CA PHE A 53 2.03 -5.46 -14.71
C PHE A 53 2.05 -4.70 -16.05
N SER A 54 2.69 -3.53 -16.07
CA SER A 54 3.45 -3.12 -17.26
C SER A 54 4.64 -4.09 -17.44
N LEU A 55 4.35 -5.33 -17.84
CA LEU A 55 5.31 -6.14 -18.58
C LEU A 55 5.52 -5.42 -19.91
N VAL A 56 6.49 -4.51 -19.94
CA VAL A 56 7.18 -4.12 -21.18
C VAL A 56 8.46 -4.93 -21.29
#